data_AF-A0AAN0N819-F1
#
_entry.id   AF-A0AAN0N819-F1
#
_cell.length_a   1.000
_cell.length_b   1.000
_cell.length_c   1.000
_cell.angle_alpha   90.00
_cell.angle_beta   90.00
_cell.angle_gamma   90.00
#
_symmetry.space_group_name_H-M   'P 1'
#
loop_
_entity.id
_entity.type
_entity.pdbx_description
1 polymer ?
#
loop_
_entity_poly.entity_id
_entity_poly.type
_entity_poly.pdbx_seq_one_letter_code
_entity_poly.pdbx_strand_id
1 'polypeptide(L)'
;MTGSHQPANTLPDGQSVSLTEGLDRYSVEVSSGSLEVVRETDHFWRLTEMTATEQEALSAFALLFSANSDIRTIELGQFKSEVLDSLSFETAEGLKVLWREAVMQTPELWLKNRNHALYPHKQVLDAAGYHPARPKPLYGELYRRYIPELNAVLTLEGLDVDKHLTLFNKWQNTKRVANFWEQTGSLEEHKFYLEESCKNHKNQLLIVCLDNQPFAYIEVYWTKEDRIAPYYAAGDYDRGIHMLVGEESHRGAHKVAAWLPSVCHFIYLSDPRTEKIVSEPRADNNKMIGYLQKYGFAKVKEFEFPHKRAALMCQLKDSFFSNEF
;
A
#
# COMPACT_ATOMS: atom_id res chain seq x y z
N MET A 1 -26.47 18.78 -28.11
CA MET A 1 -26.40 18.81 -26.63
C MET A 1 -25.00 18.38 -26.28
N THR A 2 -24.15 19.33 -25.92
CA THR A 2 -22.76 19.08 -25.54
C THR A 2 -22.76 18.51 -24.13
N GLY A 3 -22.54 17.21 -24.00
CA GLY A 3 -22.35 16.57 -22.70
C GLY A 3 -21.24 17.27 -21.94
N SER A 4 -21.46 17.55 -20.66
CA SER A 4 -20.46 18.14 -19.79
C SER A 4 -19.32 17.15 -19.60
N HIS A 5 -18.18 17.38 -20.27
CA HIS A 5 -16.92 16.75 -19.94
C HIS A 5 -16.46 17.30 -18.58
N GLN A 6 -16.62 16.53 -17.50
CA GLN A 6 -15.84 16.79 -16.29
C GLN A 6 -14.41 16.26 -16.53
N PRO A 7 -13.37 17.10 -16.45
CA PRO A 7 -12.00 16.62 -16.59
C PRO A 7 -11.68 15.81 -15.34
N ALA A 8 -11.76 14.50 -15.44
CA ALA A 8 -11.34 13.63 -14.36
C ALA A 8 -9.83 13.33 -14.52
N ASN A 9 -9.11 13.79 -13.49
CA ASN A 9 -7.72 13.53 -13.11
C ASN A 9 -6.73 13.34 -14.26
N THR A 10 -6.07 14.43 -14.68
CA THR A 10 -4.80 14.32 -15.42
C THR A 10 -3.72 13.82 -14.47
N LEU A 11 -3.14 12.67 -14.79
CA LEU A 11 -2.05 12.04 -14.07
C LEU A 11 -0.70 12.64 -14.49
N PRO A 12 0.38 12.42 -13.72
CA PRO A 12 1.66 13.11 -13.91
C PRO A 12 2.27 12.97 -15.31
N ASP A 13 1.96 11.89 -16.04
CA ASP A 13 2.51 11.63 -17.38
C ASP A 13 1.45 11.80 -18.49
N GLY A 14 0.42 12.62 -18.24
CA GLY A 14 -0.59 13.01 -19.23
C GLY A 14 -1.74 12.01 -19.41
N GLN A 15 -1.80 10.95 -18.60
CA GLN A 15 -2.94 10.04 -18.59
C GLN A 15 -4.19 10.72 -18.01
N SER A 16 -5.39 10.24 -18.32
CA SER A 16 -6.62 10.71 -17.67
C SER A 16 -7.66 9.63 -17.56
N VAL A 17 -8.55 9.72 -16.58
CA VAL A 17 -9.72 8.84 -16.46
C VAL A 17 -10.94 9.74 -16.50
N SER A 18 -11.85 9.58 -17.46
CA SER A 18 -13.06 10.41 -17.58
C SER A 18 -14.33 9.57 -17.49
N LEU A 19 -15.36 10.11 -16.85
CA LEU A 19 -16.71 9.53 -16.80
C LEU A 19 -17.62 10.34 -17.70
N THR A 20 -18.28 9.68 -18.65
CA THR A 20 -19.36 10.30 -19.43
C THR A 20 -20.70 10.00 -18.73
N GLU A 21 -21.15 10.94 -17.90
CA GLU A 21 -22.41 10.84 -17.18
C GLU A 21 -23.60 10.70 -18.16
N GLY A 22 -24.43 9.67 -17.96
CA GLY A 22 -25.57 9.32 -18.82
C GLY A 22 -25.37 8.10 -19.73
N LEU A 23 -24.13 7.65 -19.93
CA LEU A 23 -23.80 6.41 -20.65
C LEU A 23 -23.11 5.37 -19.76
N ASP A 24 -22.89 5.69 -18.48
CA ASP A 24 -22.10 4.88 -17.53
C ASP A 24 -20.83 4.32 -18.17
N ARG A 25 -20.07 5.24 -18.78
CA ARG A 25 -18.88 4.94 -19.56
C ARG A 25 -17.66 5.61 -18.94
N TYR A 26 -16.64 4.81 -18.66
CA TYR A 26 -15.32 5.33 -18.36
C TYR A 26 -14.42 5.25 -19.59
N SER A 27 -13.69 6.33 -19.86
CA SER A 27 -12.57 6.34 -20.79
C SER A 27 -11.28 6.59 -20.02
N VAL A 28 -10.24 5.82 -20.31
CA VAL A 28 -8.89 6.06 -19.78
C VAL A 28 -7.95 6.34 -20.94
N GLU A 29 -7.36 7.53 -20.92
CA GLU A 29 -6.32 7.95 -21.86
C GLU A 29 -4.95 7.66 -21.26
N VAL A 30 -4.06 7.05 -22.03
CA VAL A 30 -2.65 6.82 -21.72
C VAL A 30 -1.78 7.28 -22.89
N SER A 31 -0.45 7.24 -22.76
CA SER A 31 0.44 7.85 -23.76
C SER A 31 0.36 7.17 -25.13
N SER A 32 0.08 5.86 -25.14
CA SER A 32 0.03 5.02 -26.34
C SER A 32 -1.36 4.83 -26.94
N GLY A 33 -2.43 5.34 -26.30
CA GLY A 33 -3.80 5.17 -26.75
C GLY A 33 -4.80 5.30 -25.60
N SER A 34 -5.93 4.62 -25.73
CA SER A 34 -7.03 4.69 -24.78
C SER A 34 -7.65 3.33 -24.50
N LEU A 35 -8.47 3.24 -23.45
CA LEU A 35 -9.47 2.20 -23.28
C LEU A 35 -10.82 2.80 -22.90
N GLU A 36 -11.89 2.14 -23.31
CA GLU A 36 -13.26 2.47 -22.91
C GLU A 36 -13.95 1.26 -22.28
N VAL A 37 -14.60 1.48 -21.13
CA VAL A 37 -15.49 0.50 -20.52
C VAL A 37 -16.88 1.08 -20.34
N VAL A 38 -17.90 0.24 -20.54
CA VAL A 38 -19.30 0.61 -20.41
C VAL A 38 -19.99 -0.32 -19.43
N ARG A 39 -20.85 0.24 -18.57
CA ARG A 39 -21.75 -0.53 -17.71
C ARG A 39 -22.93 -1.05 -18.51
N GLU A 40 -23.11 -2.36 -18.58
CA GLU A 40 -24.29 -2.96 -19.23
C GLU A 40 -25.42 -3.24 -18.23
N THR A 41 -25.08 -3.57 -16.98
CA THR A 41 -26.03 -3.76 -15.88
C THR A 41 -25.41 -3.27 -14.56
N ASP A 42 -26.17 -3.21 -13.48
CA ASP A 42 -25.77 -2.60 -12.19
C ASP A 42 -24.39 -3.01 -11.66
N HIS A 43 -23.87 -4.18 -12.06
CA HIS A 43 -22.55 -4.69 -11.65
C HIS A 43 -21.70 -5.25 -12.80
N PHE A 44 -22.14 -5.10 -14.05
CA PHE A 44 -21.45 -5.69 -15.19
C PHE A 44 -20.85 -4.60 -16.07
N TRP A 45 -19.52 -4.62 -16.20
CA TRP A 45 -18.75 -3.71 -17.03
C TRP A 45 -18.06 -4.48 -18.15
N ARG A 46 -18.09 -3.94 -19.36
CA ARG A 46 -17.44 -4.53 -20.53
C ARG A 46 -16.47 -3.54 -21.17
N LEU A 47 -15.29 -4.04 -21.56
CA LEU A 47 -14.34 -3.33 -22.41
C LEU A 47 -14.91 -3.23 -23.83
N THR A 48 -15.10 -2.01 -24.32
CA THR A 48 -15.65 -1.74 -25.66
C THR A 48 -14.61 -1.27 -26.65
N GLU A 49 -13.55 -0.63 -26.17
CA GLU A 49 -12.43 -0.15 -27.00
C GLU A 49 -11.12 -0.26 -26.22
N MET A 50 -10.04 -0.64 -26.92
CA MET A 50 -8.69 -0.62 -26.38
C MET A 50 -7.70 -0.40 -27.52
N THR A 51 -7.04 0.76 -27.53
CA THR A 51 -5.98 1.12 -28.47
C THR A 51 -4.62 1.24 -27.79
N ALA A 52 -4.58 1.30 -26.45
CA ALA A 52 -3.36 1.29 -25.66
C ALA A 52 -2.51 0.03 -25.92
N THR A 53 -1.18 0.18 -25.82
CA THR A 53 -0.23 -0.92 -25.98
C THR A 53 -0.31 -1.91 -24.81
N GLU A 54 0.19 -3.14 -24.98
CA GLU A 54 0.22 -4.15 -23.90
C GLU A 54 0.95 -3.65 -22.64
N GLN A 55 2.00 -2.83 -22.81
CA GLN A 55 2.75 -2.27 -21.68
C GLN A 55 1.94 -1.26 -20.87
N GLU A 56 1.00 -0.54 -21.48
CA GLU A 56 0.19 0.50 -20.82
C GLU A 56 -1.23 0.07 -20.50
N ALA A 57 -1.75 -1.00 -21.12
CA ALA A 57 -3.09 -1.51 -20.87
C ALA A 57 -3.31 -1.81 -19.38
N LEU A 58 -2.34 -2.46 -18.73
CA LEU A 58 -2.45 -2.79 -17.31
C LEU A 58 -2.44 -1.55 -16.41
N SER A 59 -1.62 -0.55 -16.75
CA SER A 59 -1.62 0.75 -16.08
C SER A 59 -3.00 1.41 -16.24
N ALA A 60 -3.55 1.44 -17.45
CA ALA A 60 -4.86 2.04 -17.72
C ALA A 60 -5.98 1.39 -16.90
N PHE A 61 -6.00 0.04 -16.78
CA PHE A 61 -6.93 -0.65 -15.88
C PHE A 61 -6.71 -0.31 -14.41
N ALA A 62 -5.47 -0.22 -13.95
CA ALA A 62 -5.17 0.17 -12.57
C ALA A 62 -5.65 1.59 -12.26
N LEU A 63 -5.58 2.51 -13.23
CA LEU A 63 -6.11 3.86 -13.11
C LEU A 63 -7.64 3.86 -13.03
N LEU A 64 -8.31 3.11 -13.90
CA LEU A 64 -9.75 2.94 -13.85
C LEU A 64 -10.23 2.41 -12.49
N PHE A 65 -9.62 1.33 -12.01
CA PHE A 65 -9.93 0.71 -10.72
C PHE A 65 -9.56 1.55 -9.50
N SER A 66 -8.67 2.54 -9.68
CA SER A 66 -8.34 3.53 -8.65
C SER A 66 -9.30 4.72 -8.68
N ALA A 67 -9.82 5.08 -9.86
CA ALA A 67 -10.79 6.16 -10.01
C ALA A 67 -12.21 5.74 -9.60
N ASN A 68 -12.54 4.45 -9.73
CA ASN A 68 -13.79 3.89 -9.24
C ASN A 68 -13.57 2.49 -8.64
N SER A 69 -13.58 2.42 -7.31
CA SER A 69 -13.42 1.18 -6.54
C SER A 69 -14.66 0.27 -6.54
N ASP A 70 -15.82 0.75 -6.99
CA ASP A 70 -17.03 -0.05 -7.15
C ASP A 70 -16.94 -0.98 -8.37
N ILE A 71 -16.09 -0.67 -9.34
CA ILE A 71 -15.82 -1.56 -10.48
C ILE A 71 -14.91 -2.68 -10.00
N ARG A 72 -15.48 -3.87 -9.78
CA ARG A 72 -14.72 -5.05 -9.31
C ARG A 72 -14.24 -5.95 -10.43
N THR A 73 -14.98 -5.99 -11.53
CA THR A 73 -14.73 -6.89 -12.66
C THR A 73 -15.05 -6.18 -13.97
N ILE A 74 -14.23 -6.43 -14.99
CA ILE A 74 -14.47 -5.98 -16.35
C ILE A 74 -14.36 -7.17 -17.29
N GLU A 75 -15.39 -7.42 -18.10
CA GLU A 75 -15.32 -8.39 -19.18
C GLU A 75 -14.43 -7.85 -20.31
N LEU A 76 -13.44 -8.65 -20.71
CA LEU A 76 -12.46 -8.31 -21.75
C LEU A 76 -12.92 -8.69 -23.17
N GLY A 77 -14.07 -9.35 -23.34
CA GLY A 77 -14.54 -9.79 -24.65
C GLY A 77 -13.48 -10.57 -25.44
N GLN A 78 -13.27 -10.19 -26.71
CA GLN A 78 -12.32 -10.84 -27.63
C GLN A 78 -10.98 -10.10 -27.75
N PHE A 79 -10.70 -9.13 -26.87
CA PHE A 79 -9.45 -8.39 -26.88
C PHE A 79 -8.27 -9.32 -26.51
N LYS A 80 -7.18 -9.22 -27.28
CA LYS A 80 -5.97 -10.02 -27.11
C LYS A 80 -4.89 -9.17 -26.45
N SER A 81 -4.36 -9.63 -25.31
CA SER A 81 -3.19 -9.02 -24.67
C SER A 81 -2.52 -10.05 -23.78
N GLU A 82 -1.27 -10.41 -24.05
CA GLU A 82 -0.58 -11.46 -23.27
C GLU A 82 -0.55 -11.12 -21.76
N VAL A 83 -0.37 -9.84 -21.44
CA VAL A 83 -0.38 -9.34 -20.06
C VAL A 83 -1.75 -9.50 -19.40
N LEU A 84 -2.84 -9.07 -20.07
CA LEU A 84 -4.18 -9.19 -19.50
C LEU A 84 -4.64 -10.63 -19.42
N ASP A 85 -4.27 -11.45 -20.41
CA ASP A 85 -4.58 -12.87 -20.47
C ASP A 85 -4.05 -13.59 -19.24
N SER A 86 -2.81 -13.28 -18.82
CA SER A 86 -2.17 -13.84 -17.62
C SER A 86 -2.84 -13.47 -16.28
N LEU A 87 -3.65 -12.41 -16.25
CA LEU A 87 -4.36 -11.91 -15.07
C LEU A 87 -5.88 -12.09 -15.16
N SER A 88 -6.36 -12.60 -16.30
CA SER A 88 -7.78 -12.81 -16.56
C SER A 88 -8.24 -14.20 -16.11
N PHE A 89 -9.53 -14.30 -15.81
CA PHE A 89 -10.19 -15.52 -15.39
C PHE A 89 -11.35 -15.82 -16.34
N GLU A 90 -11.59 -17.09 -16.60
CA GLU A 90 -12.75 -17.53 -17.39
C GLU A 90 -13.89 -17.94 -16.45
N THR A 91 -15.08 -17.36 -16.63
CA THR A 91 -16.28 -17.76 -15.88
C THR A 91 -16.83 -19.09 -16.39
N ALA A 92 -17.78 -19.69 -15.66
CA ALA A 92 -18.45 -20.91 -16.08
C ALA A 92 -19.21 -20.75 -17.42
N GLU A 93 -19.59 -19.52 -17.76
CA GLU A 93 -20.27 -19.15 -19.00
C GLU A 93 -19.29 -18.84 -20.15
N GLY A 94 -17.98 -18.99 -19.93
CA GLY A 94 -16.94 -18.72 -20.93
C GLY A 94 -16.60 -17.24 -21.10
N LEU A 95 -16.99 -16.39 -20.14
CA LEU A 95 -16.63 -14.97 -20.17
C LEU A 95 -15.22 -14.77 -19.63
N LYS A 96 -14.41 -14.01 -20.35
CA LYS A 96 -13.07 -13.62 -19.91
C LYS A 96 -13.16 -12.33 -19.11
N VAL A 97 -12.84 -12.38 -17.83
CA VAL A 97 -12.97 -11.26 -16.90
C VAL A 97 -11.64 -10.88 -16.28
N LEU A 98 -11.40 -9.58 -16.16
CA LEU A 98 -10.29 -9.01 -15.40
C LEU A 98 -10.81 -8.56 -14.04
N TRP A 99 -10.24 -9.11 -12.97
CA TRP A 99 -10.58 -8.73 -11.62
C TRP A 99 -9.70 -7.59 -11.13
N ARG A 100 -10.32 -6.62 -10.45
CA ARG A 100 -9.62 -5.52 -9.81
C ARG A 100 -8.48 -6.01 -8.91
N GLU A 101 -8.75 -6.99 -8.07
CA GLU A 101 -7.78 -7.56 -7.14
C GLU A 101 -6.57 -8.20 -7.84
N ALA A 102 -6.74 -8.77 -9.04
CA ALA A 102 -5.65 -9.32 -9.82
C ALA A 102 -4.71 -8.21 -10.33
N VAL A 103 -5.28 -7.12 -10.85
CA VAL A 103 -4.51 -5.95 -11.32
C VAL A 103 -3.84 -5.22 -10.17
N MET A 104 -4.55 -5.01 -9.07
CA MET A 104 -3.98 -4.31 -7.91
C MET A 104 -2.82 -5.09 -7.29
N GLN A 105 -2.83 -6.42 -7.37
CA GLN A 105 -1.74 -7.27 -6.87
C GLN A 105 -0.50 -7.32 -7.77
N THR A 106 -0.51 -6.70 -8.95
CA THR A 106 0.62 -6.70 -9.89
C THR A 106 1.76 -5.79 -9.40
N PRO A 107 2.90 -6.34 -8.90
CA PRO A 107 3.96 -5.52 -8.30
C PRO A 107 4.62 -4.54 -9.28
N GLU A 108 4.66 -4.86 -10.57
CA GLU A 108 5.34 -4.09 -11.61
C GLU A 108 4.76 -2.67 -11.78
N LEU A 109 3.49 -2.48 -11.45
CA LEU A 109 2.80 -1.20 -11.51
C LEU A 109 3.23 -0.24 -10.41
N TRP A 110 3.61 -0.78 -9.24
CA TRP A 110 3.74 0.01 -8.01
C TRP A 110 5.17 0.03 -7.47
N LEU A 111 5.89 -1.09 -7.57
CA LEU A 111 7.24 -1.25 -7.02
C LEU A 111 8.30 -0.77 -8.01
N LYS A 112 9.30 -0.04 -7.48
CA LYS A 112 10.44 0.43 -8.28
C LYS A 112 11.61 -0.54 -8.30
N ASN A 113 11.78 -1.31 -7.23
CA ASN A 113 12.84 -2.33 -7.12
C ASN A 113 12.33 -3.69 -7.62
N ARG A 114 12.25 -3.84 -8.93
CA ARG A 114 11.62 -4.98 -9.64
C ARG A 114 12.43 -6.28 -9.64
N ASN A 115 13.69 -6.26 -9.18
CA ASN A 115 14.65 -7.36 -9.38
C ASN A 115 14.87 -8.26 -8.16
N HIS A 116 13.95 -8.29 -7.19
CA HIS A 116 14.05 -9.22 -6.08
C HIS A 116 13.34 -10.52 -6.43
N ALA A 117 14.09 -11.48 -6.97
CA ALA A 117 13.64 -12.86 -7.04
C ALA A 117 13.12 -13.28 -5.66
N LEU A 118 12.01 -14.04 -5.63
CA LEU A 118 11.44 -14.53 -4.38
C LEU A 118 12.52 -15.25 -3.57
N TYR A 119 12.75 -14.75 -2.36
CA TYR A 119 13.79 -15.31 -1.52
C TYR A 119 13.42 -16.76 -1.17
N PRO A 120 14.29 -17.75 -1.39
CA PRO A 120 13.96 -19.15 -1.10
C PRO A 120 13.52 -19.34 0.36
N HIS A 121 12.55 -20.23 0.58
CA HIS A 121 12.17 -20.59 1.95
C HIS A 121 13.29 -21.42 2.58
N LYS A 122 14.03 -20.81 3.51
CA LYS A 122 15.10 -21.45 4.28
C LYS A 122 15.00 -21.00 5.74
N GLN A 123 14.75 -21.92 6.66
CA GLN A 123 14.77 -21.62 8.08
C GLN A 123 16.20 -21.31 8.55
N VAL A 124 16.32 -20.31 9.42
CA VAL A 124 17.54 -19.92 10.13
C VAL A 124 17.24 -19.87 11.63
N LEU A 125 18.30 -19.90 12.45
CA LEU A 125 18.23 -19.75 13.89
C LEU A 125 19.12 -18.59 14.29
N ASP A 126 18.57 -17.59 14.97
CA ASP A 126 19.32 -16.50 15.57
C ASP A 126 18.83 -16.19 17.00
N ALA A 127 19.18 -15.02 17.55
CA ALA A 127 18.78 -14.61 18.89
C ALA A 127 17.26 -14.46 19.09
N ALA A 128 16.49 -14.25 18.01
CA ALA A 128 15.03 -14.19 18.02
C ALA A 128 14.36 -15.57 17.82
N GLY A 129 15.14 -16.62 17.56
CA GLY A 129 14.67 -18.00 17.41
C GLY A 129 14.64 -18.49 15.97
N TYR A 130 13.76 -19.46 15.68
CA TYR A 130 13.63 -20.03 14.34
C TYR A 130 12.67 -19.23 13.46
N HIS A 131 13.18 -18.71 12.34
CA HIS A 131 12.39 -17.99 11.34
C HIS A 131 13.00 -18.19 9.94
N PRO A 132 12.25 -17.96 8.85
CA PRO A 132 12.82 -18.03 7.52
C PRO A 132 13.80 -16.87 7.27
N ALA A 133 14.80 -17.12 6.43
CA ALA A 133 15.61 -16.10 5.79
C ALA A 133 14.74 -15.31 4.82
N ARG A 134 14.88 -13.98 4.83
CA ARG A 134 14.06 -13.05 4.04
C ARG A 134 14.95 -11.93 3.45
N PRO A 135 14.48 -11.19 2.44
CA PRO A 135 15.25 -10.11 1.83
C PRO A 135 15.74 -9.08 2.85
N LYS A 136 16.91 -8.51 2.60
CA LYS A 136 17.41 -7.36 3.36
C LYS A 136 16.55 -6.12 3.09
N PRO A 137 16.49 -5.16 4.02
CA PRO A 137 15.85 -3.88 3.79
C PRO A 137 16.43 -3.15 2.57
N LEU A 138 15.57 -2.46 1.85
CA LEU A 138 15.86 -1.72 0.62
C LEU A 138 15.91 -0.21 0.89
N TYR A 139 16.61 0.49 0.00
CA TYR A 139 16.81 1.94 0.03
C TYR A 139 16.30 2.58 -1.27
N GLY A 140 16.16 3.91 -1.28
CA GLY A 140 15.63 4.67 -2.41
C GLY A 140 14.11 4.58 -2.52
N GLU A 141 13.54 5.05 -3.64
CA GLU A 141 12.09 4.92 -3.89
C GLU A 141 11.73 3.45 -4.07
N LEU A 142 10.83 2.93 -3.24
CA LEU A 142 10.40 1.53 -3.24
C LEU A 142 9.01 1.35 -3.85
N TYR A 143 8.14 2.34 -3.65
CA TYR A 143 6.73 2.31 -4.04
C TYR A 143 6.29 3.67 -4.57
N ARG A 144 5.42 3.66 -5.58
CA ARG A 144 4.79 4.87 -6.11
C ARG A 144 3.32 4.60 -6.44
N ARG A 145 2.47 5.56 -6.11
CA ARG A 145 1.05 5.57 -6.47
C ARG A 145 0.53 6.98 -6.62
N TYR A 146 -0.26 7.22 -7.65
CA TYR A 146 -1.08 8.42 -7.72
C TYR A 146 -2.35 8.26 -6.89
N ILE A 147 -2.71 9.30 -6.13
CA ILE A 147 -3.90 9.34 -5.28
C ILE A 147 -4.89 10.36 -5.87
N PRO A 148 -5.94 9.90 -6.60
CA PRO A 148 -6.89 10.76 -7.28
C PRO A 148 -7.53 11.83 -6.38
N GLU A 149 -7.94 11.46 -5.18
CA GLU A 149 -8.65 12.33 -4.24
C GLU A 149 -7.77 13.48 -3.72
N LEU A 150 -6.45 13.31 -3.80
CA LEU A 150 -5.47 14.33 -3.39
C LEU A 150 -4.84 15.04 -4.57
N ASN A 151 -5.08 14.56 -5.80
CA ASN A 151 -4.35 14.97 -7.01
C ASN A 151 -2.83 15.04 -6.77
N ALA A 152 -2.28 13.99 -6.17
CA ALA A 152 -0.89 13.96 -5.72
C ALA A 152 -0.29 12.56 -5.83
N VAL A 153 1.03 12.49 -5.94
CA VAL A 153 1.77 11.23 -5.98
C VAL A 153 2.29 10.90 -4.58
N LEU A 154 1.88 9.74 -4.08
CA LEU A 154 2.44 9.14 -2.88
C LEU A 154 3.62 8.25 -3.25
N THR A 155 4.74 8.42 -2.55
CA THR A 155 5.90 7.52 -2.64
C THR A 155 6.30 7.00 -1.27
N LEU A 156 6.86 5.80 -1.25
CA LEU A 156 7.53 5.24 -0.08
C LEU A 156 9.02 5.11 -0.41
N GLU A 157 9.85 5.73 0.41
CA GLU A 157 11.30 5.67 0.30
C GLU A 157 11.88 4.84 1.45
N GLY A 158 12.85 3.97 1.16
CA GLY A 158 13.65 3.34 2.20
C GLY A 158 14.50 4.38 2.92
N LEU A 159 14.52 4.33 4.26
CA LEU A 159 15.23 5.32 5.07
C LEU A 159 16.73 5.28 4.79
N ASP A 160 17.24 6.39 4.27
CA ASP A 160 18.65 6.76 4.25
C ASP A 160 18.97 7.65 5.47
N VAL A 161 19.96 7.27 6.28
CA VAL A 161 20.31 7.98 7.52
C VAL A 161 20.82 9.39 7.22
N ASP A 162 21.72 9.54 6.25
CA ASP A 162 22.32 10.83 5.92
C ASP A 162 21.27 11.81 5.38
N LYS A 163 20.31 11.32 4.60
CA LYS A 163 19.20 12.12 4.05
C LYS A 163 18.13 12.45 5.08
N HIS A 164 17.78 11.52 5.97
CA HIS A 164 16.55 11.63 6.77
C HIS A 164 16.77 11.89 8.27
N LEU A 165 18.00 11.83 8.77
CA LEU A 165 18.30 11.99 10.20
C LEU A 165 17.72 13.27 10.80
N THR A 166 17.94 14.43 10.16
CA THR A 166 17.43 15.72 10.66
C THR A 166 15.90 15.74 10.75
N LEU A 167 15.23 15.10 9.78
CA LEU A 167 13.78 15.03 9.72
C LEU A 167 13.23 14.11 10.82
N PHE A 168 13.82 12.92 10.97
CA PHE A 168 13.49 11.98 12.04
C PHE A 168 13.67 12.64 13.41
N ASN A 169 14.81 13.30 13.63
CA ASN A 169 15.08 13.99 14.90
C ASN A 169 14.07 15.09 15.21
N LYS A 170 13.74 15.93 14.23
CA LYS A 170 12.68 16.94 14.35
C LYS A 170 11.35 16.28 14.77
N TRP A 171 10.94 15.23 14.07
CA TRP A 171 9.64 14.59 14.30
C TRP A 171 9.54 13.93 15.67
N GLN A 172 10.55 13.15 16.06
CA GLN A 172 10.58 12.46 17.35
C GLN A 172 10.54 13.41 18.54
N ASN A 173 11.15 14.59 18.40
CA ASN A 173 11.17 15.62 19.45
C ASN A 173 9.90 16.49 19.51
N THR A 174 8.92 16.29 18.62
CA THR A 174 7.62 16.95 18.78
C THR A 174 6.86 16.35 19.96
N LYS A 175 6.25 17.18 20.82
CA LYS A 175 5.47 16.72 21.99
C LYS A 175 4.47 15.62 21.64
N ARG A 176 3.81 15.75 20.48
CA ARG A 176 2.81 14.80 20.02
C ARG A 176 3.40 13.43 19.70
N VAL A 177 4.53 13.37 19.00
CA VAL A 177 5.17 12.09 18.64
C VAL A 177 5.80 11.47 19.88
N ALA A 178 6.51 12.27 20.68
CA ALA A 178 7.13 11.86 21.93
C ALA A 178 6.14 11.15 22.88
N ASN A 179 4.90 11.64 22.98
CA ASN A 179 3.86 11.04 23.80
C ASN A 179 3.51 9.57 23.45
N PHE A 180 3.83 9.11 22.24
CA PHE A 180 3.50 7.75 21.79
C PHE A 180 4.73 6.91 21.45
N TRP A 181 5.82 7.55 21.02
CA TRP A 181 7.04 6.87 20.57
C TRP A 181 8.13 6.85 21.63
N GLU A 182 8.14 7.80 22.56
CA GLU A 182 9.12 7.87 23.67
C GLU A 182 10.60 7.87 23.19
N GLN A 183 10.87 8.33 21.96
CA GLN A 183 12.19 8.39 21.34
C GLN A 183 12.73 9.83 21.21
N THR A 184 12.51 10.70 22.19
CA THR A 184 13.15 12.03 22.19
C THR A 184 14.65 11.91 22.39
N GLY A 185 15.44 12.80 21.80
CA GLY A 185 16.91 12.72 21.91
C GLY A 185 17.66 13.72 21.03
N SER A 186 18.98 13.73 21.18
CA SER A 186 19.90 14.51 20.35
C SER A 186 20.01 13.94 18.93
N LEU A 187 20.62 14.71 18.03
CA LEU A 187 20.85 14.28 16.65
C LEU A 187 21.80 13.07 16.60
N GLU A 188 22.81 13.04 17.48
CA GLU A 188 23.77 11.95 17.61
C GLU A 188 23.13 10.68 18.15
N GLU A 189 22.27 10.79 19.17
CA GLU A 189 21.51 9.65 19.72
C GLU A 189 20.62 9.02 18.66
N HIS A 190 19.93 9.85 17.86
CA HIS A 190 19.09 9.37 16.76
C HIS A 190 19.90 8.82 15.58
N LYS A 191 21.07 9.37 15.30
CA LYS A 191 21.98 8.82 14.29
C LYS A 191 22.36 7.39 14.66
N PHE A 192 22.82 7.21 15.90
CA PHE A 192 23.17 5.88 16.41
C PHE A 192 21.98 4.93 16.36
N TYR A 193 20.80 5.36 16.80
CA TYR A 193 19.56 4.57 16.72
C TYR A 193 19.24 4.11 15.30
N LEU A 194 19.29 5.02 14.33
CA LEU A 194 18.95 4.70 12.93
C LEU A 194 20.01 3.79 12.30
N GLU A 195 21.31 4.03 12.55
CA GLU A 195 22.38 3.16 12.06
C GLU A 195 22.28 1.73 12.59
N GLU A 196 21.96 1.55 13.88
CA GLU A 196 21.72 0.23 14.46
C GLU A 196 20.43 -0.41 13.91
N SER A 197 19.37 0.38 13.73
CA SER A 197 18.12 -0.11 13.17
C SER A 197 18.27 -0.56 11.72
N CYS A 198 19.07 0.13 10.90
CA CYS A 198 19.38 -0.25 9.52
C CYS A 198 20.23 -1.53 9.43
N LYS A 199 21.02 -1.87 10.46
CA LYS A 199 21.72 -3.16 10.55
C LYS A 199 20.78 -4.32 10.91
N ASN A 200 19.65 -4.02 11.56
CA ASN A 200 18.65 -5.01 11.90
C ASN A 200 17.76 -5.34 10.70
N HIS A 201 18.06 -6.43 10.01
CA HIS A 201 17.32 -6.88 8.83
C HIS A 201 15.85 -7.26 9.10
N LYS A 202 15.41 -7.30 10.38
CA LYS A 202 14.00 -7.50 10.73
C LYS A 202 13.11 -6.37 10.19
N ASN A 203 13.65 -5.15 10.10
CA ASN A 203 12.89 -3.93 9.90
C ASN A 203 13.19 -3.29 8.53
N GLN A 204 12.14 -3.04 7.74
CA GLN A 204 12.18 -2.07 6.64
C GLN A 204 11.70 -0.72 7.19
N LEU A 205 12.62 0.25 7.26
CA LEU A 205 12.31 1.62 7.64
C LEU A 205 11.91 2.43 6.42
N LEU A 206 10.81 3.17 6.50
CA LEU A 206 10.26 3.93 5.39
C LEU A 206 9.99 5.39 5.75
N ILE A 207 10.17 6.26 4.77
CA ILE A 207 9.66 7.62 4.74
C ILE A 207 8.53 7.68 3.72
N VAL A 208 7.37 8.20 4.14
CA VAL A 208 6.24 8.46 3.25
C VAL A 208 6.34 9.88 2.75
N CYS A 209 6.26 10.04 1.43
CA CYS A 209 6.25 11.33 0.77
C CYS A 209 4.95 11.55 0.01
N LEU A 210 4.50 12.80 -0.07
CA LEU A 210 3.44 13.26 -0.97
C LEU A 210 4.01 14.36 -1.86
N ASP A 211 3.99 14.18 -3.18
CA ASP A 211 4.68 15.04 -4.15
C ASP A 211 6.13 15.35 -3.75
N ASN A 212 6.86 14.29 -3.37
CA ASN A 212 8.25 14.33 -2.88
C ASN A 212 8.46 15.09 -1.56
N GLN A 213 7.39 15.48 -0.85
CA GLN A 213 7.48 16.07 0.49
C GLN A 213 7.37 14.98 1.56
N PRO A 214 8.44 14.67 2.31
CA PRO A 214 8.41 13.64 3.34
C PRO A 214 7.59 14.12 4.54
N PHE A 215 6.71 13.26 5.06
CA PHE A 215 5.79 13.66 6.14
C PHE A 215 5.53 12.61 7.22
N ALA A 216 5.84 11.34 6.97
CA ALA A 216 5.64 10.26 7.92
C ALA A 216 6.80 9.26 7.90
N TYR A 217 6.99 8.60 9.04
CA TYR A 217 7.96 7.53 9.24
C TYR A 217 7.23 6.24 9.62
N ILE A 218 7.62 5.13 9.00
CA ILE A 218 7.01 3.81 9.19
C ILE A 218 8.10 2.78 9.46
N GLU A 219 7.85 1.91 10.45
CA GLU A 219 8.64 0.71 10.68
C GLU A 219 7.79 -0.49 10.26
N VAL A 220 8.22 -1.20 9.21
CA VAL A 220 7.65 -2.47 8.78
C VAL A 220 8.55 -3.59 9.29
N TYR A 221 8.04 -4.47 10.15
CA TYR A 221 8.85 -5.49 10.81
C TYR A 221 8.33 -6.90 10.56
N TRP A 222 9.22 -7.90 10.61
CA TRP A 222 8.80 -9.29 10.66
C TRP A 222 8.35 -9.64 12.08
N THR A 223 7.08 -10.04 12.21
CA THR A 223 6.43 -10.22 13.51
C THR A 223 7.03 -11.37 14.32
N LYS A 224 7.48 -12.44 13.64
CA LYS A 224 8.03 -13.64 14.28
C LYS A 224 9.28 -13.37 15.10
N GLU A 225 10.06 -12.35 14.72
CA GLU A 225 11.25 -11.88 15.46
C GLU A 225 10.95 -10.64 16.33
N ASP A 226 9.69 -10.24 16.46
CA ASP A 226 9.31 -9.05 17.22
C ASP A 226 8.69 -9.38 18.58
N ARG A 227 8.71 -8.40 19.49
CA ARG A 227 8.12 -8.51 20.82
C ARG A 227 6.64 -8.87 20.80
N ILE A 228 5.92 -8.62 19.69
CA ILE A 228 4.53 -9.02 19.53
C ILE A 228 4.34 -10.53 19.31
N ALA A 229 5.38 -11.26 18.84
CA ALA A 229 5.27 -12.67 18.48
C ALA A 229 4.62 -13.56 19.56
N PRO A 230 4.95 -13.43 20.87
CA PRO A 230 4.37 -14.27 21.91
C PRO A 230 2.88 -14.01 22.17
N TYR A 231 2.34 -12.89 21.68
CA TYR A 231 0.98 -12.46 21.98
C TYR A 231 -0.04 -12.95 20.95
N TYR A 232 0.37 -13.63 19.88
CA TYR A 232 -0.52 -14.33 18.96
C TYR A 232 0.24 -15.44 18.20
N ALA A 233 -0.45 -16.24 17.39
CA ALA A 233 0.21 -17.23 16.54
C ALA A 233 0.86 -16.53 15.33
N ALA A 234 2.06 -15.98 15.53
CA ALA A 234 2.80 -15.26 14.50
C ALA A 234 3.25 -16.21 13.37
N GLY A 235 2.84 -15.89 12.14
CA GLY A 235 3.25 -16.61 10.94
C GLY A 235 4.68 -16.29 10.50
N ASP A 236 5.23 -17.15 9.65
CA ASP A 236 6.58 -17.04 9.10
C ASP A 236 6.81 -15.77 8.27
N TYR A 237 5.74 -15.20 7.71
CA TYR A 237 5.79 -14.03 6.85
C TYR A 237 4.81 -12.94 7.30
N ASP A 238 4.26 -13.07 8.51
CA ASP A 238 3.40 -12.02 9.07
C ASP A 238 4.23 -10.75 9.29
N ARG A 239 3.71 -9.63 8.82
CA ARG A 239 4.33 -8.31 8.92
C ARG A 239 3.62 -7.46 9.96
N GLY A 240 4.35 -6.58 10.63
CA GLY A 240 3.77 -5.60 11.54
C GLY A 240 4.16 -4.18 11.16
N ILE A 241 3.35 -3.22 11.59
CA ILE A 241 3.54 -1.79 11.27
C ILE A 241 3.49 -0.89 12.52
N HIS A 242 4.53 -0.08 12.68
CA HIS A 242 4.50 1.13 13.51
C HIS A 242 4.58 2.35 12.61
N MET A 243 3.87 3.41 13.00
CA MET A 243 3.70 4.58 12.14
C MET A 243 3.64 5.88 12.96
N LEU A 244 4.27 6.92 12.43
CA LEU A 244 4.09 8.29 12.89
C LEU A 244 3.96 9.25 11.71
N VAL A 245 3.03 10.19 11.82
CA VAL A 245 3.00 11.38 10.96
C VAL A 245 3.75 12.47 11.69
N GLY A 246 4.84 12.96 11.12
CA GLY A 246 5.70 13.98 11.71
C GLY A 246 5.26 15.40 11.35
N GLU A 247 4.96 15.65 10.07
CA GLU A 247 4.58 16.98 9.59
C GLU A 247 3.09 17.29 9.84
N GLU A 248 2.82 18.45 10.46
CA GLU A 248 1.45 18.82 10.83
C GLU A 248 0.57 19.17 9.63
N SER A 249 1.16 19.78 8.59
CA SER A 249 0.50 20.10 7.31
C SER A 249 0.02 18.86 6.55
N HIS A 250 0.50 17.68 6.93
CA HIS A 250 0.16 16.40 6.32
C HIS A 250 -0.80 15.56 7.17
N ARG A 251 -1.47 16.19 8.14
CA ARG A 251 -2.52 15.56 8.92
C ARG A 251 -3.89 15.71 8.29
N GLY A 252 -4.78 14.78 8.61
CA GLY A 252 -6.19 14.81 8.21
C GLY A 252 -6.68 13.42 7.82
N ALA A 253 -7.98 13.16 8.01
CA ALA A 253 -8.56 11.85 7.66
C ALA A 253 -8.38 11.51 6.17
N HIS A 254 -8.43 12.52 5.29
CA HIS A 254 -8.20 12.38 3.85
C HIS A 254 -6.75 11.93 3.53
N LYS A 255 -5.73 12.46 4.23
CA LYS A 255 -4.35 11.99 4.05
C LYS A 255 -4.12 10.59 4.62
N VAL A 256 -4.73 10.27 5.77
CA VAL A 256 -4.70 8.90 6.31
C VAL A 256 -5.33 7.90 5.34
N ALA A 257 -6.42 8.29 4.66
CA ALA A 257 -7.04 7.49 3.60
C ALA A 257 -6.09 7.19 2.45
N ALA A 258 -5.17 8.11 2.14
CA ALA A 258 -4.18 7.90 1.09
C ALA A 258 -3.01 7.01 1.54
N TRP A 259 -2.38 7.31 2.68
CA TRP A 259 -1.10 6.69 3.01
C TRP A 259 -1.19 5.35 3.70
N LEU A 260 -2.13 5.15 4.64
CA LEU A 260 -2.18 3.89 5.40
C LEU A 260 -2.52 2.70 4.48
N PRO A 261 -3.53 2.81 3.60
CA PRO A 261 -3.79 1.76 2.62
C PRO A 261 -2.62 1.58 1.65
N SER A 262 -1.95 2.65 1.20
CA SER A 262 -0.77 2.53 0.31
C SER A 262 0.43 1.83 0.97
N VAL A 263 0.67 2.06 2.26
CA VAL A 263 1.69 1.35 3.04
C VAL A 263 1.34 -0.14 3.15
N CYS A 264 0.08 -0.47 3.47
CA CYS A 264 -0.36 -1.87 3.52
C CYS A 264 -0.21 -2.55 2.16
N HIS A 265 -0.57 -1.85 1.08
CA HIS A 265 -0.40 -2.32 -0.28
C HIS A 265 1.06 -2.68 -0.59
N PHE A 266 1.97 -1.74 -0.31
CA PHE A 266 3.41 -1.98 -0.46
C PHE A 266 3.86 -3.23 0.32
N ILE A 267 3.39 -3.41 1.55
CA ILE A 267 3.79 -4.55 2.39
C ILE A 267 3.39 -5.87 1.74
N TYR A 268 2.13 -6.01 1.28
CA TYR A 268 1.67 -7.23 0.61
C TYR A 268 2.39 -7.51 -0.71
N LEU A 269 2.75 -6.46 -1.46
CA LEU A 269 3.49 -6.61 -2.72
C LEU A 269 4.98 -6.88 -2.51
N SER A 270 5.57 -6.38 -1.43
CA SER A 270 7.01 -6.48 -1.17
C SER A 270 7.49 -7.91 -0.90
N ASP A 271 6.61 -8.77 -0.38
CA ASP A 271 6.81 -10.21 -0.30
C ASP A 271 5.44 -10.92 -0.39
N PRO A 272 5.14 -11.63 -1.50
CA PRO A 272 3.79 -12.15 -1.75
C PRO A 272 3.36 -13.25 -0.79
N ARG A 273 4.27 -13.78 0.05
CA ARG A 273 3.96 -14.75 1.12
C ARG A 273 3.39 -14.10 2.37
N THR A 274 3.38 -12.76 2.43
CA THR A 274 2.78 -12.01 3.53
C THR A 274 1.27 -12.11 3.44
N GLU A 275 0.65 -12.86 4.34
CA GLU A 275 -0.82 -13.03 4.37
C GLU A 275 -1.51 -12.10 5.38
N LYS A 276 -0.75 -11.47 6.26
CA LYS A 276 -1.27 -10.67 7.37
C LYS A 276 -0.38 -9.51 7.72
N ILE A 277 -1.02 -8.37 7.98
CA ILE A 277 -0.41 -7.20 8.62
C ILE A 277 -1.01 -7.02 10.02
N VAL A 278 -0.16 -6.83 11.03
CA VAL A 278 -0.57 -6.52 12.40
C VAL A 278 -0.13 -5.12 12.84
N SER A 279 -0.85 -4.57 13.81
CA SER A 279 -0.45 -3.36 14.51
C SER A 279 -0.90 -3.41 15.97
N GLU A 280 -0.15 -2.79 16.87
CA GLU A 280 -0.37 -2.84 18.31
C GLU A 280 -0.46 -1.45 18.98
N PRO A 281 -1.37 -0.55 18.53
CA PRO A 281 -1.56 0.73 19.20
C PRO A 281 -1.95 0.53 20.68
N ARG A 282 -1.75 1.57 21.49
CA ARG A 282 -2.29 1.58 22.86
C ARG A 282 -3.80 1.35 22.81
N ALA A 283 -4.33 0.53 23.71
CA ALA A 283 -5.75 0.18 23.74
C ALA A 283 -6.67 1.39 23.95
N ASP A 284 -6.15 2.47 24.55
CA ASP A 284 -6.83 3.75 24.77
C ASP A 284 -6.75 4.71 23.57
N ASN A 285 -5.99 4.38 22.51
CA ASN A 285 -5.85 5.21 21.31
C ASN A 285 -6.98 4.94 20.31
N ASN A 286 -8.22 5.28 20.72
CA ASN A 286 -9.44 5.08 19.93
C ASN A 286 -9.37 5.68 18.52
N LYS A 287 -8.63 6.78 18.34
CA LYS A 287 -8.47 7.42 17.04
C LYS A 287 -7.64 6.56 16.07
N MET A 288 -6.51 6.02 16.52
CA MET A 288 -5.70 5.12 15.70
C MET A 288 -6.45 3.82 15.41
N ILE A 289 -7.10 3.25 16.43
CA ILE A 289 -7.92 2.03 16.28
C ILE A 289 -9.03 2.25 15.24
N GLY A 290 -9.74 3.38 15.32
CA GLY A 290 -10.79 3.73 14.36
C GLY A 290 -10.27 3.89 12.93
N TYR A 291 -9.08 4.47 12.72
CA TYR A 291 -8.47 4.51 11.39
C TYR A 291 -8.10 3.10 10.89
N LEU A 292 -7.46 2.28 11.73
CA LEU A 292 -7.11 0.91 11.36
C LEU A 292 -8.37 0.11 10.97
N GLN A 293 -9.45 0.20 11.74
CA GLN A 293 -10.73 -0.45 11.42
C GLN A 293 -11.33 0.05 10.11
N LYS A 294 -11.32 1.36 9.89
CA LYS A 294 -11.82 1.96 8.64
C LYS A 294 -11.09 1.41 7.42
N TYR A 295 -9.80 1.08 7.55
CA TYR A 295 -8.98 0.56 6.45
C TYR A 295 -8.70 -0.95 6.61
N GLY A 296 -9.67 -1.72 7.12
CA GLY A 296 -9.69 -3.18 7.00
C GLY A 296 -8.99 -3.96 8.11
N PHE A 297 -8.48 -3.33 9.17
CA PHE A 297 -7.96 -4.06 10.33
C PHE A 297 -9.08 -4.44 11.31
N ALA A 298 -9.15 -5.70 11.69
CA ALA A 298 -9.96 -6.16 12.79
C ALA A 298 -9.21 -6.01 14.13
N LYS A 299 -9.89 -5.57 15.19
CA LYS A 299 -9.38 -5.65 16.56
C LYS A 299 -9.57 -7.07 17.08
N VAL A 300 -8.50 -7.84 17.13
CA VAL A 300 -8.53 -9.27 17.50
C VAL A 300 -8.71 -9.44 19.01
N LYS A 301 -7.90 -8.72 19.80
CA LYS A 301 -7.94 -8.73 21.26
C LYS A 301 -7.13 -7.56 21.82
N GLU A 302 -7.18 -7.39 23.13
CA GLU A 302 -6.23 -6.57 23.87
C GLU A 302 -5.30 -7.44 24.71
N PHE A 303 -4.11 -6.94 24.99
CA PHE A 303 -3.11 -7.65 25.79
C PHE A 303 -2.15 -6.65 26.47
N GLU A 304 -1.42 -7.13 27.47
CA GLU A 304 -0.48 -6.31 28.24
C GLU A 304 0.95 -6.51 27.74
N PHE A 305 1.58 -5.43 27.27
CA PHE A 305 3.04 -5.33 27.22
C PHE A 305 3.56 -4.77 28.55
N PRO A 306 4.85 -4.97 28.89
CA PRO A 306 5.44 -4.38 30.09
C PRO A 306 5.29 -2.86 30.22
N HIS A 307 5.14 -2.14 29.09
CA HIS A 307 5.09 -0.68 29.03
C HIS A 307 3.72 -0.12 28.58
N LYS A 308 2.77 -0.96 28.13
CA LYS A 308 1.43 -0.51 27.70
C LYS A 308 0.41 -1.65 27.61
N ARG A 309 -0.86 -1.34 27.80
CA ARG A 309 -1.98 -2.16 27.29
C ARG A 309 -2.17 -1.89 25.80
N ALA A 310 -2.05 -2.91 24.97
CA ALA A 310 -2.12 -2.81 23.51
C ALA A 310 -3.39 -3.46 22.95
N ALA A 311 -3.87 -2.96 21.82
CA ALA A 311 -4.90 -3.60 21.00
C ALA A 311 -4.22 -4.30 19.81
N LEU A 312 -4.34 -5.62 19.69
CA LEU A 312 -3.89 -6.36 18.52
C LEU A 312 -4.85 -6.10 17.36
N MET A 313 -4.40 -5.34 16.38
CA MET A 313 -5.09 -5.06 15.14
C MET A 313 -4.52 -5.98 14.05
N CYS A 314 -5.37 -6.57 13.21
CA CYS A 314 -5.00 -7.53 12.19
C CYS A 314 -5.75 -7.26 10.90
N GLN A 315 -5.04 -7.11 9.79
CA GLN A 315 -5.59 -7.08 8.44
C GLN A 315 -5.11 -8.32 7.69
N LEU A 316 -6.01 -8.95 6.94
CA LEU A 316 -5.70 -10.08 6.09
C LEU A 316 -5.57 -9.62 4.64
N LYS A 317 -4.65 -10.25 3.89
CA LYS A 317 -4.39 -9.95 2.48
C LYS A 317 -5.66 -10.07 1.63
N ASP A 318 -6.38 -11.20 1.75
CA ASP A 318 -7.62 -11.44 1.01
C ASP A 318 -8.63 -10.33 1.25
N SER A 319 -8.90 -10.02 2.53
CA SER A 319 -9.84 -8.96 2.90
C SER A 319 -9.39 -7.57 2.45
N PHE A 320 -8.09 -7.33 2.34
CA PHE A 320 -7.53 -6.06 1.89
C PHE A 320 -7.75 -5.82 0.39
N PHE A 321 -7.55 -6.84 -0.44
CA PHE A 321 -7.77 -6.72 -1.89
C PHE A 321 -9.24 -6.90 -2.28
N SER A 322 -10.01 -7.68 -1.51
CA SER A 322 -11.43 -7.92 -1.77
C SER A 322 -12.33 -6.79 -1.29
N ASN A 323 -12.03 -6.15 -0.15
CA ASN A 323 -12.83 -5.03 0.36
C ASN A 323 -12.34 -3.71 -0.24
N GLU A 324 -13.22 -2.70 -0.26
CA GLU A 324 -12.99 -1.35 -0.82
C GLU A 324 -11.60 -0.81 -0.51
N PHE A 325 -10.71 -0.98 -1.48
CA PHE A 325 -9.53 -0.15 -1.65
C PHE A 325 -9.85 0.88 -2.72
#